data_AF-A0A1I6W2J5-F1
#
_entry.id   AF-A0A1I6W2J5-F1
#
_cell.length_a   1.000
_cell.length_b   1.000
_cell.length_c   1.000
_cell.angle_alpha   90.00
_cell.angle_beta   90.00
_cell.angle_gamma   90.00
#
_symmetry.space_group_name_H-M   'P 1'
#
loop_
_entity.id
_entity.type
_entity.pdbx_description
1 polymer ?
#
loop_
_entity_poly.entity_id
_entity_poly.type
_entity_poly.pdbx_seq_one_letter_code
_entity_poly.pdbx_strand_id
1 'polypeptide(L)' 'MQNCTINECDKPVKAKNMCSMHHQRWRRHGDPVVTKVRQSAESTLCKWVKCQKSSVSKGYCSKHYYIHRVQVLQMQTNS' A
#
# COMPACT_ATOMS: atom_id res chain seq x y z
N MET A 1 20.38 -14.41 21.39
CA MET A 1 19.49 -13.96 20.29
C MET A 1 18.16 -13.58 20.94
N GLN A 2 17.61 -12.40 20.68
CA GLN A 2 16.29 -12.03 21.21
C GLN A 2 15.25 -12.24 20.11
N ASN A 3 14.17 -12.95 20.44
CA ASN A 3 13.05 -13.24 19.54
C ASN A 3 11.95 -12.20 19.74
N CYS A 4 11.11 -12.02 18.72
CA CYS A 4 10.00 -11.08 18.77
C CYS A 4 9.07 -11.39 19.95
N THR A 5 8.64 -10.36 20.69
CA THR A 5 7.69 -10.50 21.82
C THR A 5 6.25 -10.76 21.41
N ILE A 6 5.99 -10.95 20.11
CA ILE A 6 4.63 -11.24 19.63
C ILE A 6 4.47 -12.75 19.60
N ASN A 7 3.35 -13.22 20.16
CA ASN A 7 3.02 -14.64 20.21
C ASN A 7 3.13 -15.26 18.81
N GLU A 8 3.69 -16.47 18.75
CA GLU A 8 3.89 -17.23 17.51
C GLU A 8 4.83 -16.52 16.49
N CYS A 9 5.86 -15.81 16.97
CA CYS A 9 6.84 -15.16 16.10
C CYS A 9 8.29 -15.44 16.52
N ASP A 10 8.94 -16.39 15.84
CA ASP A 10 10.35 -16.73 16.09
C ASP A 10 11.35 -15.86 15.32
N LYS A 11 10.90 -14.74 14.76
CA LYS A 11 11.78 -13.83 14.01
C LYS A 11 12.64 -13.01 14.98
N PRO A 12 13.90 -12.71 14.61
CA PRO A 12 14.79 -11.95 15.47
C PRO A 12 14.30 -10.51 15.68
N VAL A 13 14.50 -10.00 16.90
CA VAL A 13 14.20 -8.60 17.24
C VAL A 13 15.06 -7.66 16.39
N LYS A 14 14.41 -6.65 15.82
CA LYS A 14 15.06 -5.55 15.11
C LYS A 14 14.93 -4.23 15.86
N ALA A 15 13.81 -3.98 16.52
CA ALA A 15 13.57 -2.74 17.28
C ALA A 15 12.38 -2.91 18.21
N LYS A 16 12.38 -2.23 19.37
CA LYS A 16 11.29 -2.24 20.37
C LYS A 16 10.83 -3.67 20.73
N ASN A 17 11.76 -4.60 20.93
CA ASN A 17 11.48 -6.01 21.22
C ASN A 17 10.63 -6.75 20.16
N MET A 18 10.50 -6.16 18.96
CA MET A 18 9.72 -6.70 17.85
C MET A 18 10.62 -7.00 16.64
N CYS A 19 10.21 -7.97 15.81
CA CYS A 19 10.80 -8.18 14.49
C CYS A 19 10.49 -7.00 13.54
N SER A 20 11.16 -6.92 12.39
CA SER A 20 10.96 -5.79 11.46
C SER A 20 9.52 -5.63 11.00
N MET A 21 8.82 -6.75 10.77
CA MET A 21 7.42 -6.79 10.33
C MET A 21 6.48 -6.24 11.41
N HIS A 22 6.57 -6.74 12.64
CA HIS A 22 5.72 -6.29 13.75
C HIS A 22 6.00 -4.85 14.13
N HIS A 23 7.27 -4.43 14.14
CA HIS A 23 7.62 -3.04 14.35
C HIS A 23 7.07 -2.12 13.24
N GLN A 24 7.06 -2.58 11.98
CA GLN A 24 6.50 -1.81 10.86
C GLN A 24 4.97 -1.70 10.94
N ARG A 25 4.27 -2.77 11.31
CA ARG A 25 2.82 -2.76 11.53
C ARG A 25 2.44 -1.82 12.67
N TRP A 26 3.14 -1.94 13.81
CA TRP A 26 2.99 -1.04 14.95
C TRP A 26 3.22 0.42 14.56
N ARG A 27 4.28 0.73 13.79
CA ARG A 27 4.54 2.11 13.34
C ARG A 27 3.48 2.69 12.40
N ARG A 28 2.81 1.86 11.59
CA ARG A 28 1.80 2.32 10.62
C ARG A 28 0.39 2.35 11.18
N HIS A 29 0.08 1.46 12.12
CA HIS A 29 -1.29 1.17 12.54
C HIS A 29 -1.49 1.17 14.05
N GLY A 30 -0.44 1.34 14.85
CA GLY A 30 -0.49 1.29 16.32
C GLY A 30 -0.51 -0.12 16.92
N ASP A 31 -0.75 -1.15 16.10
CA ASP A 31 -0.86 -2.54 16.53
C ASP A 31 0.05 -3.45 15.66
N PRO A 32 0.97 -4.22 16.27
CA PRO A 32 1.88 -5.11 15.57
C PRO A 32 1.18 -6.32 14.91
N VAL A 33 0.02 -6.75 15.40
CA VAL A 33 -0.66 -7.97 14.93
C VAL A 33 -1.59 -7.67 13.74
N VAL A 34 -1.89 -6.40 13.48
CA VAL A 34 -2.74 -5.97 12.36
C VAL A 34 -2.26 -6.58 11.04
N THR A 35 -3.11 -7.47 10.52
CA THR A 35 -2.93 -8.10 9.22
C THR A 35 -4.07 -7.63 8.33
N LYS A 36 -3.84 -6.57 7.56
CA LYS A 36 -4.78 -6.17 6.52
C LYS A 36 -4.57 -7.09 5.32
N VAL A 37 -5.56 -7.94 5.06
CA VAL A 37 -5.62 -8.64 3.78
C VAL A 37 -5.71 -7.61 2.68
N ARG A 38 -4.91 -7.77 1.63
CA ARG A 38 -5.05 -6.94 0.44
C ARG A 38 -6.37 -7.34 -0.21
N GLN A 39 -7.42 -6.57 0.02
CA GLN A 39 -8.63 -6.66 -0.78
C GLN A 39 -8.23 -6.25 -2.20
N SER A 40 -8.18 -7.21 -3.11
CA SER A 40 -8.10 -6.89 -4.54
C SER A 40 -9.37 -6.10 -4.85
N ALA A 41 -9.21 -4.80 -5.12
CA ALA A 41 -10.31 -4.02 -5.64
C ALA A 41 -10.87 -4.74 -6.87
N GLU A 42 -12.20 -4.83 -6.96
CA GLU A 42 -12.89 -5.44 -8.11
C GLU A 42 -12.31 -4.87 -9.41
N SER A 43 -12.10 -5.76 -10.39
CA SER A 43 -11.43 -5.51 -11.66
C SER A 43 -12.23 -4.57 -12.56
N THR A 44 -12.36 -3.31 -12.14
CA THR A 44 -13.15 -2.30 -12.84
C THR A 44 -12.43 -1.86 -14.11
N LEU A 45 -13.14 -1.48 -15.17
CA LEU A 45 -12.54 -0.90 -16.37
C LEU A 45 -11.89 0.46 -16.07
N CYS A 46 -10.90 0.82 -16.89
CA CYS A 46 -10.29 2.13 -16.88
C CYS A 46 -11.33 3.21 -17.21
N LYS A 47 -11.43 4.23 -16.36
CA LYS A 47 -12.29 5.42 -16.54
C LYS A 47 -11.88 6.32 -17.71
N TRP A 48 -10.81 6.00 -18.42
CA TRP A 48 -10.31 6.84 -19.52
C TRP A 48 -11.14 6.60 -20.78
N VAL A 49 -11.46 7.67 -21.50
CA VAL A 49 -12.31 7.62 -22.70
C VAL A 49 -11.75 6.61 -23.71
N LYS A 50 -12.59 5.67 -24.15
CA LYS A 50 -12.23 4.59 -25.09
C LYS A 50 -11.08 3.67 -24.59
N CYS A 51 -10.98 3.42 -23.29
CA CYS A 51 -10.05 2.45 -22.73
C CYS A 51 -10.78 1.24 -22.12
N GLN A 52 -10.56 0.05 -22.68
CA GLN A 52 -11.16 -1.21 -22.19
C GLN A 52 -10.22 -2.01 -21.28
N LYS A 53 -9.09 -1.43 -20.85
CA LYS A 53 -8.16 -2.11 -19.93
C LYS A 53 -8.68 -2.09 -18.50
N SER A 54 -8.35 -3.10 -17.72
CA SER A 54 -8.64 -3.12 -16.29
C SER A 54 -7.88 -2.01 -15.55
N SER A 55 -8.54 -1.43 -14.55
CA SER A 55 -7.97 -0.45 -13.65
C SER A 55 -7.05 -1.12 -12.64
N VAL A 56 -5.93 -0.46 -12.36
CA VAL A 56 -4.95 -0.88 -11.34
C VAL A 56 -4.95 0.06 -10.13
N SER A 57 -5.32 1.34 -10.33
CA SER A 57 -5.29 2.36 -9.28
C SER A 57 -6.19 3.54 -9.66
N LYS A 58 -6.93 4.07 -8.68
CA LYS A 58 -7.82 5.24 -8.81
C LYS A 58 -8.81 5.19 -9.99
N GLY A 59 -9.17 3.99 -10.47
CA GLY A 59 -10.04 3.82 -11.64
C GLY A 59 -9.33 3.95 -12.99
N TYR A 60 -8.00 4.02 -13.04
CA TYR A 60 -7.24 4.05 -14.29
C TYR A 60 -6.37 2.79 -14.46
N CYS A 61 -6.10 2.41 -15.70
CA CYS A 61 -5.05 1.42 -16.03
C CYS A 61 -3.67 2.04 -15.77
N SER A 62 -2.60 1.24 -15.74
CA SER A 62 -1.25 1.74 -15.39
C SER A 62 -0.81 2.95 -16.23
N LYS A 63 -1.09 2.95 -17.54
CA LYS A 63 -0.74 4.04 -18.45
C LYS A 63 -1.54 5.31 -18.16
N HIS A 64 -2.86 5.19 -18.01
CA HIS A 64 -3.72 6.36 -17.75
C HIS A 64 -3.59 6.86 -16.31
N TYR A 65 -3.21 6.02 -15.34
CA TYR A 65 -2.87 6.45 -13.99
C TYR A 65 -1.63 7.34 -13.99
N TYR A 66 -0.61 7.01 -14.79
CA TYR A 66 0.58 7.84 -14.93
C TYR A 66 0.23 9.22 -15.51
N ILE A 67 -0.54 9.27 -16.60
CA ILE A 67 -0.95 10.53 -17.24
C ILE A 67 -1.78 11.37 -16.28
N HIS A 68 -2.80 10.78 -15.64
CA HIS A 68 -3.62 11.46 -14.64
C HIS A 68 -2.76 12.02 -13.50
N ARG A 69 -1.78 11.25 -12.99
CA ARG A 69 -0.88 11.71 -11.92
C ARG A 69 -0.05 12.91 -12.37
N VAL A 70 0.51 12.88 -13.59
CA VAL A 70 1.32 13.99 -14.12
C VAL A 70 0.47 15.26 -14.29
N GLN A 71 -0.75 15.14 -14.83
CA GLN A 71 -1.69 16.25 -14.97
C GLN A 71 -2.02 16.89 -13.62
N VAL A 72 -2.34 16.08 -12.60
CA VAL A 72 -2.64 16.58 -11.26
C VAL A 72 -1.45 17.32 -10.64
N LEU A 73 -0.22 16.84 -10.85
CA LEU A 73 0.98 17.51 -10.33
C LEU A 73 1.23 18.85 -11.01
N GLN A 74 1.04 18.94 -12.33
CA GLN A 74 1.18 20.21 -13.08
C GLN A 74 0.14 21.26 -12.66
N MET A 75 -1.06 20.84 -12.25
CA MET A 75 -2.08 21.75 -11.76
C MET A 75 -1.77 22.32 -10.37
N GLN A 76 -0.95 21.62 -9.56
CA GLN A 76 -0.57 22.05 -8.21
C GLN A 76 0.62 23.01 -8.19
N THR A 77 1.40 23.08 -9.27
CA THR A 77 2.55 23.98 -9.40
C THR A 77 2.19 25.34 -10.02
N ASN A 78 0.99 25.46 -10.59
CA ASN A 78 0.51 26.66 -11.27
C ASN A 78 -0.46 27.48 -10.39
N SER A 79 -0.36 27.34 -9.06
CA SER A 79 -1.08 28.12 -8.04
C SER A 79 -0.10 28.71 -7.04
#